data_AF-A0A371ERE3-F1
#
_entry.id   AF-A0A371ERE3-F1
#
_cell.length_a   1.000
_cell.length_b   1.000
_cell.length_c   1.000
_cell.angle_alpha   90.00
_cell.angle_beta   90.00
_cell.angle_gamma   90.00
#
_symmetry.space_group_name_H-M   'P 1'
#
loop_
_entity.id
_entity.type
_entity.pdbx_description
1 polymer ?
#
loop_
_entity_poly.entity_id
_entity_poly.type
_entity_poly.pdbx_seq_one_letter_code
_entity_poly.pdbx_strand_id
1 'polypeptide(L)'
;MPLNLRQRLVELLKEYANIFAWSYRDMPGLDTAIVEHRLPLIPNTILVQQQLRRMKLEVALKIKEEVEKQWNAGFLAVAEDLNRASPKDNFPLPYIDMLVDNTT
;
A
#
# COMPACT_ATOMS: atom_id res chain seq x y z
N MET A 1 22.79 -11.00 -28.15
CA MET A 1 21.34 -10.85 -27.95
C MET A 1 20.67 -10.74 -29.31
N PRO A 2 19.69 -11.59 -29.66
CA PRO A 2 19.03 -11.52 -30.96
C PRO A 2 18.28 -10.19 -31.11
N LEU A 3 18.49 -9.49 -32.23
CA LEU A 3 17.96 -8.15 -32.48
C LEU A 3 16.41 -8.05 -32.37
N ASN A 4 15.71 -9.18 -32.52
CA ASN A 4 14.25 -9.24 -32.46
C ASN A 4 13.65 -9.31 -31.04
N LEU A 5 14.44 -9.60 -30.01
CA LEU A 5 13.91 -9.79 -28.66
C LEU A 5 13.44 -8.46 -28.04
N ARG A 6 14.24 -7.40 -28.22
CA ARG A 6 13.89 -6.07 -27.73
C ARG A 6 12.59 -5.56 -28.33
N GLN A 7 12.40 -5.77 -29.64
CA GLN A 7 11.20 -5.35 -30.35
C GLN A 7 9.95 -6.07 -29.81
N ARG A 8 10.02 -7.40 -29.69
CA ARG A 8 8.94 -8.22 -29.13
C ARG A 8 8.60 -7.85 -27.68
N LEU A 9 9.60 -7.55 -26.86
CA LEU A 9 9.39 -7.09 -25.47
C LEU A 9 8.66 -5.74 -25.42
N VAL A 10 9.04 -4.80 -26.29
CA VAL A 10 8.37 -3.48 -26.36
C VAL A 10 6.93 -3.63 -26.83
N GLU A 11 6.66 -4.50 -27.81
CA GLU A 11 5.30 -4.80 -28.26
C GLU A 11 4.45 -5.41 -27.14
N LEU A 12 4.99 -6.38 -26.41
CA LEU A 12 4.32 -7.00 -25.26
C LEU A 12 4.01 -5.97 -24.16
N LEU A 13 4.96 -5.12 -23.79
CA LEU A 13 4.74 -4.10 -22.76
C LEU A 13 3.71 -3.06 -23.18
N LYS A 14 3.60 -2.77 -24.47
CA LYS A 14 2.56 -1.88 -25.02
C LYS A 14 1.19 -2.56 -25.03
N GLU A 15 1.12 -3.83 -25.38
CA GLU A 15 -0.11 -4.63 -25.35
C GLU A 15 -0.70 -4.71 -23.94
N TYR A 16 0.15 -4.93 -22.95
CA TYR A 16 -0.22 -5.07 -21.54
C TYR A 16 0.02 -3.81 -20.72
N ALA A 17 0.02 -2.63 -21.34
CA ALA A 17 0.28 -1.36 -20.65
C ALA A 17 -0.71 -1.10 -19.50
N ASN A 18 -1.94 -1.61 -19.62
CA ASN A 18 -3.01 -1.49 -18.62
C ASN A 18 -2.87 -2.42 -17.41
N ILE A 19 -1.97 -3.42 -17.44
CA ILE A 19 -1.69 -4.28 -16.28
C ILE A 19 -0.87 -3.52 -15.22
N PHE A 20 -0.10 -2.52 -15.65
CA PHE A 20 0.77 -1.75 -14.77
C PHE A 20 0.04 -0.53 -14.19
N ALA A 21 0.37 -0.25 -12.93
CA ALA A 21 -0.05 0.96 -12.25
C ALA A 21 0.92 2.12 -12.55
N TRP A 22 0.68 2.87 -13.62
CA TRP A 22 1.50 4.03 -13.96
C TRP A 22 1.25 5.23 -13.04
N SER A 23 0.07 5.27 -12.43
CA SER A 23 -0.35 6.26 -11.46
C SER A 23 -1.21 5.63 -10.38
N TYR A 24 -1.46 6.37 -9.30
CA TYR A 24 -2.37 5.92 -8.24
C TYR A 24 -3.81 5.70 -8.72
N ARG A 25 -4.22 6.36 -9.82
CA ARG A 25 -5.56 6.16 -10.40
C ARG A 25 -5.72 4.80 -11.08
N ASP A 26 -4.61 4.18 -11.49
CA ASP A 26 -4.59 2.88 -12.15
C ASP A 26 -4.66 1.72 -11.14
N MET A 27 -4.69 2.01 -9.84
CA MET A 27 -4.85 1.04 -8.75
C MET A 27 -6.19 1.25 -8.04
N PRO A 28 -7.34 0.92 -8.65
CA PRO A 28 -8.66 1.16 -8.04
C PRO A 28 -8.94 0.35 -6.77
N GLY A 29 -7.96 -0.38 -6.24
CA GLY A 29 -8.12 -1.27 -5.09
C GLY A 29 -9.05 -2.45 -5.41
N LEU A 30 -9.35 -3.24 -4.38
CA LEU A 30 -10.45 -4.19 -4.42
C LEU A 30 -11.70 -3.50 -3.88
N ASP A 31 -12.86 -3.89 -4.40
CA ASP A 31 -14.14 -3.43 -3.86
C ASP A 31 -14.24 -3.84 -2.38
N THR A 32 -14.48 -2.85 -1.51
CA THR A 32 -14.58 -3.05 -0.06
C THR A 32 -15.79 -3.91 0.31
N ALA A 33 -16.79 -4.02 -0.56
CA ALA A 33 -17.90 -4.97 -0.40
C ALA A 33 -17.47 -6.43 -0.60
N ILE A 34 -16.38 -6.67 -1.35
CA ILE A 34 -15.87 -8.02 -1.65
C ILE A 34 -14.88 -8.45 -0.56
N VAL A 35 -13.89 -7.61 -0.27
CA VAL A 35 -12.89 -7.87 0.79
C VAL A 35 -12.54 -6.57 1.49
N GLU A 36 -12.81 -6.51 2.79
CA GLU A 36 -12.35 -5.46 3.70
C GLU A 36 -11.63 -6.12 4.88
N HIS A 37 -10.42 -5.67 5.18
CA HIS A 37 -9.75 -6.07 6.41
C HIS A 37 -10.25 -5.20 7.57
N ARG A 38 -10.82 -5.85 8.58
CA ARG A 38 -11.24 -5.18 9.82
C ARG A 38 -10.21 -5.40 10.89
N LEU A 39 -9.58 -4.31 11.33
CA LEU A 39 -8.73 -4.34 12.51
C LEU A 39 -9.61 -4.68 13.71
N PRO A 40 -9.34 -5.79 14.43
CA PRO A 40 -10.08 -6.10 15.65
C PRO A 40 -9.85 -4.96 16.64
N LEU A 41 -10.91 -4.42 17.24
CA LEU A 41 -10.78 -3.40 18.27
C LEU A 41 -11.17 -3.98 19.63
N ILE A 42 -10.38 -3.72 20.66
CA ILE A 42 -10.70 -4.09 22.04
C ILE A 42 -11.86 -3.21 22.50
N PRO A 43 -13.02 -3.79 22.86
CA PRO A 43 -14.17 -3.01 23.29
C PRO A 43 -13.83 -2.19 24.54
N ASN A 44 -14.38 -0.96 24.62
CA ASN A 44 -14.18 0.00 25.71
C ASN A 44 -12.75 0.55 25.85
N THR A 45 -11.94 0.48 24.80
CA THR A 45 -10.61 1.11 24.81
C THR A 45 -10.72 2.62 24.66
N ILE A 46 -9.95 3.35 25.47
CA ILE A 46 -9.82 4.80 25.35
C ILE A 46 -8.96 5.10 24.13
N LEU A 47 -9.54 5.85 23.19
CA LEU A 47 -8.85 6.40 22.03
C LEU A 47 -7.71 7.32 22.49
N VAL A 48 -6.51 7.11 21.94
CA VAL A 48 -5.35 7.98 22.24
C VAL A 48 -4.94 8.73 20.99
N GLN A 49 -4.91 10.06 21.06
CA GLN A 49 -4.28 10.87 20.03
C GLN A 49 -2.75 10.79 20.23
N GLN A 50 -2.03 10.25 19.24
CA GLN A 50 -0.58 10.22 19.28
C GLN A 50 0.00 11.61 19.04
N GLN A 51 1.06 11.96 19.78
CA GLN A 51 1.78 13.20 19.51
C GLN A 51 2.44 13.13 18.13
N LEU A 52 2.23 14.16 17.32
CA LEU A 52 2.86 14.30 16.02
C LEU A 52 4.39 14.35 16.19
N ARG A 53 5.09 13.54 15.40
CA ARG A 53 6.56 13.55 15.41
C ARG A 53 7.10 14.75 14.65
N ARG A 54 8.11 15.41 15.24
CA ARG A 54 8.84 16.48 14.55
C ARG A 54 9.58 15.91 13.36
N MET A 55 9.42 16.54 12.21
CA MET A 55 10.08 16.17 10.95
C MET A 55 10.90 17.34 10.43
N LYS A 56 11.98 17.03 9.70
CA LYS A 56 12.73 18.05 8.96
C LYS A 56 11.85 18.64 7.87
N LEU A 57 12.00 19.94 7.60
CA LEU A 57 11.16 20.68 6.65
C LEU A 57 11.16 20.05 5.25
N GLU A 58 12.33 19.64 4.74
CA GLU A 58 12.45 19.01 3.42
C GLU A 58 11.64 17.70 3.32
N VAL A 59 11.62 16.91 4.38
CA VAL A 59 10.86 15.65 4.44
C VAL A 59 9.37 15.94 4.54
N ALA A 60 8.99 16.94 5.34
CA ALA A 60 7.59 17.33 5.49
C ALA A 60 6.97 17.82 4.17
N LEU A 61 7.73 18.55 3.34
CA LEU A 61 7.27 18.99 2.02
C LEU A 61 7.01 17.80 1.09
N LYS A 62 7.95 16.84 1.01
CA LYS A 62 7.79 15.61 0.22
C LYS A 62 6.60 14.77 0.70
N ILE A 63 6.42 14.65 2.01
CA ILE A 63 5.26 13.95 2.60
C ILE A 63 3.96 14.64 2.20
N LYS A 64 3.90 15.97 2.28
CA LYS A 64 2.70 16.72 1.92
C LYS A 64 2.30 16.46 0.46
N GLU A 65 3.25 16.57 -0.46
CA GLU A 65 3.01 16.28 -1.88
C GLU A 65 2.50 14.85 -2.10
N GLU A 66 3.08 13.88 -1.39
CA GLU A 66 2.69 12.47 -1.54
C GLU A 66 1.30 12.17 -0.93
N VAL A 67 1.00 12.78 0.21
CA VAL A 67 -0.32 12.70 0.86
C VAL A 67 -1.40 13.30 -0.05
N GLU A 68 -1.14 14.45 -0.68
CA GLU A 68 -2.09 15.05 -1.63
C GLU A 68 -2.36 14.13 -2.83
N LYS A 69 -1.34 13.45 -3.37
CA LYS A 69 -1.53 12.49 -4.47
C LYS A 69 -2.41 11.32 -4.06
N GLN A 70 -2.16 10.71 -2.90
CA GLN A 70 -2.92 9.56 -2.41
C GLN A 70 -4.33 9.94 -1.97
N TRP A 71 -4.50 11.13 -1.41
CA TRP A 71 -5.81 11.71 -1.10
C TRP A 71 -6.66 11.85 -2.36
N ASN A 72 -6.11 12.46 -3.41
CA ASN A 72 -6.80 12.64 -4.69
C ASN A 72 -7.10 11.32 -5.41
N ALA A 73 -6.34 10.26 -5.11
CA ALA A 73 -6.61 8.91 -5.61
C ALA A 73 -7.68 8.16 -4.79
N GLY A 74 -8.12 8.70 -3.64
CA GLY A 74 -9.11 8.08 -2.78
C GLY A 74 -8.58 7.01 -1.83
N PHE A 75 -7.25 6.89 -1.67
CA PHE A 75 -6.65 5.90 -0.77
C PHE A 75 -6.60 6.36 0.68
N LEU A 76 -6.53 7.67 0.89
CA LEU A 76 -6.50 8.25 2.23
C LEU A 76 -7.88 8.80 2.58
N ALA A 77 -8.31 8.49 3.80
CA ALA A 77 -9.46 9.09 4.45
C ALA A 77 -9.06 9.56 5.85
N VAL A 78 -9.82 10.49 6.41
CA VAL A 78 -9.61 10.93 7.80
C VAL A 78 -10.01 9.80 8.73
N ALA A 79 -9.07 9.34 9.55
CA ALA A 79 -9.34 8.37 10.60
C ALA A 79 -9.62 9.10 11.92
N GLU A 80 -10.60 8.62 12.68
CA GLU A 80 -10.80 8.99 14.07
C GLU A 80 -9.79 8.19 14.94
N ASP A 81 -9.20 8.82 15.96
CA ASP A 81 -7.98 8.40 16.67
C ASP A 81 -7.98 6.93 17.21
N LEU A 82 -7.41 5.95 16.49
CA LEU A 82 -7.45 4.52 16.89
C LEU A 82 -6.34 4.04 17.86
N ASN A 83 -5.48 4.92 18.39
CA ASN A 83 -4.28 4.40 19.06
C ASN A 83 -4.64 3.70 20.39
N ARG A 84 -4.19 2.45 20.50
CA ARG A 84 -4.42 1.42 21.56
C ARG A 84 -5.60 0.48 21.36
N ALA A 85 -6.48 0.71 20.39
CA ALA A 85 -7.67 -0.12 20.24
C ALA A 85 -7.40 -1.45 19.52
N SER A 86 -6.39 -1.54 18.64
CA SER A 86 -6.07 -2.79 17.94
C SER A 86 -5.15 -3.71 18.77
N PRO A 87 -5.49 -4.99 19.00
CA PRO A 87 -4.56 -6.01 19.46
C PRO A 87 -3.31 -6.03 18.57
N LYS A 88 -2.14 -6.27 19.17
CA LYS A 88 -0.95 -6.59 18.38
C LYS A 88 -1.19 -7.93 17.71
N ASP A 89 -1.35 -7.91 16.40
CA ASP A 89 -1.46 -9.13 15.66
C ASP A 89 -0.11 -9.84 15.62
N ASN A 90 -0.14 -11.16 15.79
CA ASN A 90 1.05 -11.99 15.82
C ASN A 90 1.37 -12.57 14.44
N PHE A 91 0.80 -12.04 13.34
CA PHE A 91 1.09 -12.50 11.98
C PHE A 91 2.61 -12.52 11.75
N PRO A 92 3.25 -13.70 11.83
CA PRO A 92 4.66 -13.78 11.54
C PRO A 92 4.76 -13.52 10.04
N LEU A 93 5.61 -12.58 9.63
CA LEU A 93 5.99 -12.49 8.23
C LEU A 93 6.47 -13.88 7.84
N PRO A 94 5.89 -14.51 6.80
CA PRO A 94 6.35 -15.82 6.37
C PRO A 94 7.85 -15.69 6.08
N TYR A 95 8.65 -16.60 6.64
CA TYR A 95 10.08 -16.65 6.37
C TYR A 95 10.25 -16.78 4.85
N ILE A 96 10.75 -15.72 4.23
CA ILE A 96 10.86 -15.62 2.77
C ILE A 96 11.66 -16.79 2.20
N ASP A 97 12.64 -17.27 2.98
CA ASP A 97 13.50 -18.41 2.65
C ASP A 97 12.70 -19.72 2.49
N MET A 98 11.63 -19.93 3.26
CA MET A 98 10.77 -21.12 3.16
C MET A 98 9.91 -21.16 1.89
N LEU A 99 9.66 -20.02 1.25
CA LEU A 99 8.82 -19.94 0.04
C LEU A 99 9.62 -20.19 -1.24
N VAL A 100 10.94 -19.95 -1.22
CA VAL A 100 11.82 -20.15 -2.37
C VAL A 100 12.03 -21.64 -2.67
N ASP A 101 12.12 -22.48 -1.62
CA ASP A 101 12.47 -23.89 -1.75
C ASP A 101 11.34 -24.80 -2.30
N ASN A 102 10.10 -24.31 -2.36
CA ASN A 102 8.94 -25.09 -2.87
C ASN A 102 8.69 -24.94 -4.38
N THR A 103 9.63 -24.33 -5.11
CA THR A 103 9.52 -24.07 -6.57
C THR A 103 10.49 -24.89 -7.43
N THR A 104 11.09 -25.94 -6.89
CA THR A 104 11.93 -26.89 -7.65
C THR A 104 11.17 -28.17 -8.00
#